data_AF-T1BWT1-F1
#
_entry.id   AF-T1BWT1-F1
#
_cell.length_a   1.000
_cell.length_b   1.000
_cell.length_c   1.000
_cell.angle_alpha   90.00
_cell.angle_beta   90.00
_cell.angle_gamma   90.00
#
_symmetry.space_group_name_H-M   'P 1'
#
loop_
_entity.id
_entity.type
_entity.pdbx_description
1 polymer ?
#
loop_
_entity_poly.entity_id
_entity_poly.type
_entity_poly.pdbx_seq_one_letter_code
_entity_poly.pdbx_strand_id
1 'polypeptide(L)' 'YGHLSNEVSSRLAQRLDHQGLQWIVAAHISRKNNTPDHALTELNRALGNGVDRILIAAQDTGLDWISLGCP' A
#
# COMPACT_ATOMS: atom_id res chain seq x y z
N TYR A 1 -20.51 1.21 -0.47
CA TYR A 1 -19.79 2.21 0.35
C TYR A 1 -18.79 1.46 1.23
N GLY A 2 -17.52 1.46 0.84
CA GLY A 2 -16.49 0.68 1.54
C GLY A 2 -15.06 1.04 1.12
N HIS A 3 -14.87 2.25 0.56
CA HIS A 3 -13.56 2.71 0.14
C HIS A 3 -12.91 3.47 1.29
N LEU A 4 -11.69 3.08 1.65
CA LEU A 4 -10.83 3.89 2.50
C LEU A 4 -10.17 4.97 1.62
N SER A 5 -10.05 6.18 2.15
CA SER A 5 -9.19 7.19 1.54
C SER A 5 -7.72 6.78 1.70
N ASN A 6 -6.84 7.35 0.89
CA ASN A 6 -5.40 7.18 1.03
C ASN A 6 -4.93 7.52 2.46
N GLU A 7 -5.45 8.61 3.03
CA GLU A 7 -5.08 9.04 4.38
C GLU A 7 -5.50 8.02 5.46
N VAL A 8 -6.74 7.51 5.39
CA VAL A 8 -7.21 6.51 6.38
C VAL A 8 -6.43 5.20 6.24
N SER A 9 -6.11 4.79 5.00
CA SER A 9 -5.30 3.60 4.72
C SER A 9 -3.87 3.76 5.26
N SER A 10 -3.26 4.93 5.07
CA SER A 10 -1.94 5.29 5.60
C SER A 10 -1.89 5.24 7.13
N ARG A 11 -2.90 5.84 7.80
CA ARG A 11 -3.01 5.79 9.27
C ARG A 11 -3.21 4.36 9.81
N LEU A 12 -3.92 3.51 9.07
CA LEU A 12 -4.06 2.10 9.44
C LEU A 12 -2.73 1.36 9.30
N ALA A 13 -2.02 1.58 8.19
CA ALA A 13 -0.73 0.96 7.92
C ALA A 13 0.33 1.32 8.99
N GLN A 14 0.31 2.56 9.51
CA GLN A 14 1.16 3.00 10.63
C GLN A 14 0.92 2.23 11.94
N ARG A 15 -0.27 1.67 12.14
CA ARG A 15 -0.63 0.97 13.38
C ARG A 15 -0.29 -0.51 13.35
N LEU A 16 0.09 -1.03 12.19
CA LEU A 16 0.53 -2.41 12.05
C LEU A 16 1.92 -2.55 12.66
N ASP A 17 2.21 -3.71 13.23
CA ASP A 17 3.59 -4.08 13.54
C ASP A 17 4.34 -4.31 12.23
N HIS A 18 5.45 -3.59 12.04
CA HIS A 18 6.26 -3.68 10.83
C HIS A 18 7.37 -4.74 10.98
N GLN A 19 7.54 -5.35 12.16
CA GLN A 19 8.49 -6.45 12.32
C GLN A 19 8.07 -7.67 11.49
N GLY A 20 8.91 -8.03 10.51
CA GLY A 20 8.63 -9.12 9.57
C GLY A 20 7.65 -8.78 8.45
N LEU A 21 7.15 -7.54 8.38
CA LEU A 21 6.30 -7.09 7.29
C LEU A 21 7.14 -6.84 6.03
N GLN A 22 6.99 -7.71 5.03
CA GLN A 22 7.82 -7.65 3.81
C GLN A 22 7.20 -6.78 2.70
N TRP A 23 5.87 -6.78 2.58
CA TRP A 23 5.17 -6.16 1.45
C TRP A 23 3.88 -5.49 1.91
N ILE A 24 3.58 -4.32 1.33
CA ILE A 24 2.27 -3.68 1.42
C ILE A 24 1.72 -3.50 0.02
N VAL A 25 0.47 -3.90 -0.20
CA VAL A 25 -0.19 -3.75 -1.50
C VAL A 25 -1.40 -2.84 -1.37
N ALA A 26 -1.40 -1.72 -2.08
CA ALA A 26 -2.57 -0.85 -2.19
C ALA A 26 -3.44 -1.30 -3.38
N ALA A 27 -4.64 -1.80 -3.09
CA ALA A 27 -5.58 -2.30 -4.09
C ALA A 27 -6.75 -1.35 -4.35
N HIS A 28 -7.43 -1.53 -5.49
CA HIS A 28 -8.65 -0.79 -5.85
C HIS A 28 -8.49 0.74 -5.88
N ILE A 29 -7.34 1.17 -6.40
CA ILE A 29 -6.91 2.56 -6.55
C ILE A 29 -7.71 3.21 -7.70
N SER A 30 -8.57 4.17 -7.37
CA SER A 30 -9.46 4.84 -8.34
C SER A 30 -8.76 5.97 -9.11
N ARG A 31 -9.07 6.17 -10.39
CA ARG A 31 -8.43 7.21 -11.22
C ARG A 31 -8.63 8.67 -10.76
N LYS A 32 -9.62 8.96 -9.90
CA LYS A 32 -9.98 10.34 -9.51
C LYS A 32 -9.49 10.78 -8.13
N ASN A 33 -9.76 9.99 -7.08
CA ASN A 33 -9.48 10.42 -5.70
C ASN A 33 -8.41 9.57 -4.98
N ASN A 34 -8.08 8.40 -5.53
CA ASN A 34 -7.05 7.51 -5.02
C ASN A 34 -6.14 7.14 -6.19
N THR A 35 -5.44 8.11 -6.79
CA THR A 35 -4.46 7.81 -7.85
C THR A 35 -3.30 6.98 -7.28
N PRO A 36 -2.63 6.14 -8.09
CA PRO A 36 -1.49 5.33 -7.64
C PRO A 36 -0.41 6.17 -6.94
N ASP A 37 -0.07 7.32 -7.51
CA ASP A 37 0.98 8.21 -7.04
C ASP A 37 0.69 8.78 -5.63
N HIS A 38 -0.54 9.26 -5.43
CA HIS A 38 -0.99 9.75 -4.13
C HIS A 38 -1.02 8.65 -3.07
N ALA A 39 -1.43 7.43 -3.44
CA ALA A 39 -1.43 6.30 -2.50
C ALA A 39 0.00 5.87 -2.13
N LEU A 40 0.92 5.81 -3.10
CA LEU A 40 2.33 5.56 -2.85
C LEU A 40 2.93 6.61 -1.92
N THR A 41 2.66 7.90 -2.18
CA THR A 41 3.17 9.00 -1.36
C THR A 41 2.69 8.89 0.09
N GLU A 42 1.39 8.70 0.30
CA GLU A 42 0.81 8.61 1.65
C GLU A 42 1.25 7.34 2.40
N LEU A 43 1.43 6.21 1.70
CA LEU A 43 1.92 4.97 2.31
C LEU A 43 3.41 5.07 2.64
N ASN A 44 4.25 5.60 1.74
CA ASN A 44 5.67 5.84 2.02
C ASN A 44 5.85 6.76 3.24
N ARG A 45 5.06 7.83 3.32
CA ARG A 45 5.07 8.73 4.48
C ARG A 45 4.67 8.03 5.78
N ALA A 46 3.71 7.10 5.71
CA ALA A 46 3.26 6.32 6.86
C ALA A 46 4.31 5.33 7.36
N LEU A 47 4.95 4.61 6.44
CA LEU A 47 5.75 3.43 6.74
C LEU A 47 7.23 3.78 6.99
N GLY A 48 7.67 4.96 6.57
CA GLY A 48 9.08 5.35 6.61
C GLY A 48 9.96 4.42 5.77
N ASN A 49 11.26 4.40 6.04
CA ASN A 49 12.24 3.57 5.31
C ASN A 49 12.21 2.08 5.71
N GLY A 50 11.19 1.61 6.45
CA GLY A 50 11.15 0.25 7.02
C GLY A 50 10.40 -0.78 6.16
N VAL A 51 9.55 -0.33 5.25
CA VAL A 51 8.85 -1.21 4.30
C VAL A 51 9.43 -0.96 2.93
N ASP A 52 10.41 -1.76 2.54
CA ASP A 52 11.13 -1.62 1.27
C ASP A 52 10.21 -1.78 0.03
N ARG A 53 8.99 -2.28 0.21
CA ARG A 53 8.21 -2.84 -0.90
C ARG A 53 6.71 -2.55 -0.82
N ILE A 54 6.34 -1.33 -1.19
CA ILE A 54 4.94 -0.94 -1.45
C ILE A 54 4.63 -1.21 -2.92
N LEU A 55 3.56 -1.96 -3.18
CA LEU A 55 3.06 -2.28 -4.52
C LEU A 55 1.66 -1.71 -4.72
N ILE A 56 1.32 -1.45 -5.99
CA ILE A 56 -0.01 -1.00 -6.38
C ILE A 56 -0.67 -2.10 -7.20
N ALA A 57 -1.84 -2.56 -6.74
CA ALA A 57 -2.72 -3.40 -7.53
C ALA A 57 -3.72 -2.52 -8.26
N ALA A 58 -3.36 -2.08 -9.47
CA ALA A 58 -4.22 -1.22 -10.27
C ALA A 58 -5.47 -1.98 -10.73
N GLN A 59 -6.57 -1.26 -10.98
CA GLN A 59 -7.85 -1.88 -11.29
C GLN A 59 -7.84 -2.65 -12.62
N ASP A 60 -7.02 -2.22 -13.56
CA ASP A 60 -6.85 -2.77 -14.91
C ASP A 60 -5.81 -3.89 -14.97
N THR A 61 -4.70 -3.77 -14.24
CA THR A 61 -3.59 -4.74 -14.30
C THR A 61 -3.56 -5.71 -13.12
N GLY A 62 -4.23 -5.41 -12.01
CA GLY A 62 -4.16 -6.21 -10.79
C GLY A 62 -2.75 -6.22 -10.20
N LEU A 63 -2.34 -7.38 -9.69
CA LEU A 63 -1.05 -7.59 -9.01
C LEU A 63 -0.42 -8.89 -9.52
N ASP A 64 0.85 -8.83 -9.90
CA ASP A 64 1.64 -10.02 -10.22
C ASP A 64 1.97 -10.85 -8.97
N TRP A 65 2.44 -12.08 -9.18
CA TRP A 65 2.90 -12.93 -8.10
C TRP A 65 4.06 -12.30 -7.34
N ILE A 66 3.95 -12.29 -6.01
CA ILE A 66 4.99 -11.78 -5.11
C ILE A 66 5.64 -12.96 -4.40
N SER A 67 6.97 -13.01 -4.41
CA SER A 67 7.72 -13.94 -3.59
C SER A 67 7.92 -13.37 -2.19
N LEU A 68 7.60 -14.16 -1.17
CA LEU A 68 8.03 -13.87 0.20
C LEU A 68 9.47 -14.35 0.34
N GLY A 69 10.36 -13.46 0.78
CA GLY A 69 11.70 -13.86 1.17
C GLY A 69 11.64 -14.82 2.34
N CYS A 70 12.61 -15.73 2.43
CA CYS A 70 12.84 -16.46 3.67
C CYS A 70 13.15 -15.42 4.77
N PRO A 71 12.46 -15.45 5.92
CA PRO A 71 12.64 -14.46 6.98
C PRO A 71 14.06 -14.46 7.57
#